data_AF-A0AAX3DVM5-F1
#
_entry.id   AF-A0AAX3DVM5-F1
#
_cell.length_a   1.000
_cell.length_b   1.000
_cell.length_c   1.000
_cell.angle_alpha   90.00
_cell.angle_beta   90.00
_cell.angle_gamma   90.00
#
_symmetry.space_group_name_H-M   'P 1'
#
loop_
_entity.id
_entity.type
_entity.pdbx_description
1 polymer ?
#
loop_
_entity_poly.entity_id
_entity_poly.type
_entity_poly.pdbx_seq_one_letter_code
_entity_poly.pdbx_strand_id
1 'polypeptide(L)'
;MAVFLLLMFGVPLALYTLDRFAGNDDVSLAEAIRLTTGTIVGSFLYLLFALALVFPCLQRVAMLGLPRLLGLLVPLLILLDFPFFVAGDAPTPFGSSIGWPSGTVPIYLITAFGLIVAMALAHPILLPLRPVQRWLGAAALGIAIVVVLEFGFVVGIASWMASIVANLPDDEAPPAAFVPLLIASGWVPWSTPLLCVALLGLATWWGVASRRMERPAV
;
A
#
# COMPACT_ATOMS: atom_id res chain seq x y z
N MET A 1 -4.96 -11.58 -14.63
CA MET A 1 -3.87 -10.96 -13.83
C MET A 1 -2.80 -10.32 -14.72
N ALA A 2 -2.15 -11.08 -15.62
CA ALA A 2 -1.09 -10.55 -16.48
C ALA A 2 -1.52 -9.36 -17.36
N VAL A 3 -2.68 -9.43 -18.01
CA VAL A 3 -3.22 -8.34 -18.85
C VAL A 3 -3.49 -7.06 -18.04
N PHE A 4 -4.03 -7.19 -16.83
CA PHE A 4 -4.27 -6.05 -15.93
C PHE A 4 -2.94 -5.41 -15.49
N LEU A 5 -1.97 -6.22 -15.06
CA LEU A 5 -0.65 -5.72 -14.65
C LEU A 5 0.08 -5.04 -15.82
N LEU A 6 -0.07 -5.61 -17.02
CA LEU A 6 0.52 -5.06 -18.23
C LEU A 6 -0.12 -3.72 -18.61
N LEU A 7 -1.45 -3.59 -18.51
CA LEU A 7 -2.16 -2.34 -18.83
C LEU A 7 -1.97 -1.24 -17.77
N MET A 8 -1.98 -1.60 -16.48
CA MET A 8 -1.94 -0.62 -15.38
C MET A 8 -0.54 -0.27 -14.91
N PHE A 9 0.46 -1.13 -15.17
CA PHE A 9 1.83 -0.91 -14.74
C PHE A 9 2.83 -1.08 -15.87
N GLY A 10 2.63 -2.06 -16.76
CA GLY A 10 3.51 -2.29 -17.91
C GLY A 10 3.49 -1.14 -18.92
N VAL A 11 2.31 -0.66 -19.31
CA VAL A 11 2.15 0.47 -20.24
C VAL A 11 2.69 1.77 -19.63
N PRO A 12 2.36 2.16 -18.39
CA PRO A 12 2.98 3.32 -17.74
C PRO A 12 4.50 3.23 -17.60
N LEU A 13 5.03 2.07 -17.21
CA LEU A 13 6.47 1.88 -17.07
C LEU A 13 7.17 1.93 -18.43
N ALA A 14 6.55 1.41 -19.48
CA ALA A 14 7.06 1.54 -20.84
C ALA A 14 7.06 3.00 -21.31
N LEU A 15 5.99 3.76 -21.04
CA LEU A 15 5.93 5.19 -21.37
C LEU A 15 6.98 6.00 -20.60
N TYR A 16 7.12 5.77 -19.30
CA TYR A 16 8.14 6.41 -18.48
C TYR A 16 9.57 6.07 -18.92
N THR A 17 9.84 4.79 -19.23
CA THR A 17 11.18 4.40 -19.71
C THR A 17 11.47 4.97 -21.09
N LEU A 18 10.49 5.01 -22.00
CA LEU A 18 10.63 5.62 -23.32
C LEU A 18 10.89 7.14 -23.23
N ASP A 19 10.21 7.87 -22.35
CA ASP A 19 10.44 9.30 -22.11
C ASP A 19 11.86 9.57 -21.61
N ARG A 20 12.32 8.76 -20.64
CA ARG A 20 13.70 8.80 -20.12
C ARG A 20 14.75 8.44 -21.18
N PHE A 21 14.47 7.46 -22.05
CA PHE A 21 15.34 7.11 -23.16
C PHE A 21 15.40 8.21 -24.23
N ALA A 22 14.33 8.98 -24.39
CA ALA A 22 14.28 10.14 -25.28
C ALA A 22 15.01 11.38 -24.71
N GLY A 23 15.52 11.30 -23.48
CA GLY A 23 16.21 12.39 -22.80
C GLY A 23 15.28 13.47 -22.25
N ASN A 24 13.98 13.18 -22.16
CA ASN A 24 12.98 14.08 -21.60
C ASN A 24 12.76 13.79 -20.10
N ASP A 25 12.50 14.85 -19.34
CA ASP A 25 12.19 14.78 -17.90
C ASP A 25 10.74 15.22 -17.61
N ASP A 26 9.93 15.39 -18.65
CA ASP A 26 8.62 16.01 -18.58
C ASP A 26 7.57 15.08 -17.93
N VAL A 27 7.69 13.75 -18.10
CA VAL A 27 6.70 12.81 -17.59
C VAL A 27 7.22 12.07 -16.35
N SER A 28 6.65 12.40 -15.19
CA SER A 28 6.92 11.65 -13.96
C SER A 28 6.31 10.24 -14.01
N LEU A 29 6.90 9.27 -13.31
CA LEU A 29 6.33 7.91 -13.21
C LEU A 29 4.88 7.95 -12.66
N ALA A 30 4.59 8.88 -11.75
CA ALA A 30 3.25 9.08 -11.22
C ALA A 30 2.26 9.52 -12.31
N GLU A 31 2.69 10.40 -13.20
CA GLU A 31 1.88 10.94 -14.29
C GLU A 31 1.64 9.91 -15.40
N ALA A 32 2.65 9.11 -15.73
CA ALA A 32 2.52 7.98 -16.64
C ALA A 32 1.50 6.94 -16.12
N ILE A 33 1.50 6.65 -14.82
CA ILE A 33 0.52 5.72 -14.24
C ILE A 33 -0.87 6.35 -14.21
N ARG A 34 -0.98 7.62 -13.79
CA ARG A 34 -2.24 8.39 -13.81
C ARG A 34 -2.90 8.43 -15.18
N LEU A 35 -2.15 8.59 -16.25
CA LEU A 35 -2.67 8.58 -17.63
C LEU A 35 -3.46 7.30 -17.96
N THR A 36 -3.08 6.17 -17.35
CA THR A 36 -3.78 4.89 -17.55
C THR A 36 -4.85 4.59 -16.51
N THR A 37 -4.66 5.04 -15.26
CA THR A 37 -5.56 4.72 -14.13
C THR A 37 -6.62 5.78 -13.85
N GLY A 38 -6.40 7.04 -14.25
CA GLY A 38 -7.24 8.20 -13.98
C GLY A 38 -8.56 8.24 -14.77
N THR A 39 -8.90 7.17 -15.47
CA THR A 39 -10.19 7.01 -16.14
C THR A 39 -11.18 6.25 -15.24
N ILE A 40 -12.48 6.44 -15.48
CA ILE A 40 -13.54 5.66 -14.79
C ILE A 40 -13.29 4.16 -14.97
N VAL A 41 -12.90 3.75 -16.18
CA VAL A 41 -12.56 2.35 -16.50
C VAL A 41 -11.32 1.89 -15.72
N GLY A 42 -10.27 2.71 -15.64
CA GLY A 42 -9.07 2.43 -14.84
C GLY A 42 -9.37 2.21 -13.36
N SER A 43 -10.22 3.06 -12.78
CA SER A 43 -10.69 2.95 -11.39
C SER A 43 -11.44 1.63 -11.13
N PHE A 44 -12.35 1.25 -12.03
CA PHE A 44 -13.08 -0.03 -11.93
C PHE A 44 -12.15 -1.23 -12.06
N LEU A 45 -11.22 -1.19 -13.02
CA LEU A 45 -10.23 -2.26 -13.19
C LEU A 45 -9.36 -2.40 -11.93
N TYR A 46 -8.95 -1.29 -11.32
CA TYR A 46 -8.16 -1.28 -10.09
C TYR A 46 -8.90 -1.93 -8.91
N LEU A 47 -10.18 -1.57 -8.73
CA LEU A 47 -11.02 -2.18 -7.70
C LEU A 47 -11.21 -3.69 -7.96
N LEU A 48 -11.51 -4.07 -9.20
CA LEU A 48 -11.65 -5.47 -9.58
C LEU A 48 -10.37 -6.27 -9.34
N PHE A 49 -9.20 -5.67 -9.57
CA PHE A 49 -7.92 -6.30 -9.25
C PHE A 49 -7.74 -6.52 -7.75
N ALA A 50 -8.00 -5.51 -6.92
CA ALA A 50 -7.93 -5.67 -5.47
C ALA A 50 -8.89 -6.78 -4.99
N LEU A 51 -10.13 -6.80 -5.49
CA LEU A 51 -11.11 -7.85 -5.17
C LEU A 51 -10.67 -9.24 -5.65
N ALA A 52 -10.10 -9.34 -6.85
CA ALA A 52 -9.62 -10.60 -7.41
C ALA A 52 -8.46 -11.21 -6.59
N LEU A 53 -7.70 -10.40 -5.86
CA LEU A 53 -6.62 -10.85 -4.99
C LEU A 53 -7.09 -11.38 -3.63
N VAL A 54 -8.31 -11.06 -3.19
CA VAL A 54 -8.83 -11.46 -1.87
C VAL A 54 -8.75 -12.97 -1.68
N PHE A 55 -9.40 -13.76 -2.55
CA PHE A 55 -9.44 -15.21 -2.37
C PHE A 55 -8.04 -15.87 -2.51
N PRO A 56 -7.23 -15.56 -3.52
CA PRO A 56 -5.87 -16.11 -3.64
C PRO A 56 -4.99 -15.79 -2.43
N CYS A 57 -5.01 -14.55 -1.94
CA CYS A 57 -4.18 -14.15 -0.80
C CYS A 57 -4.64 -14.82 0.50
N LEU A 58 -5.96 -14.89 0.76
CA LEU A 58 -6.50 -15.61 1.92
C LEU A 58 -6.09 -17.10 1.91
N GLN A 59 -6.20 -17.76 0.76
CA GLN A 59 -5.81 -19.16 0.63
C GLN A 59 -4.31 -19.35 0.81
N ARG A 60 -3.50 -18.49 0.17
CA ARG A 60 -2.04 -18.61 0.20
C ARG A 60 -1.49 -18.40 1.61
N VAL A 61 -1.97 -17.39 2.33
CA VAL A 61 -1.58 -17.13 3.73
C VAL A 61 -1.96 -18.31 4.63
N ALA A 62 -3.15 -18.90 4.43
CA ALA A 62 -3.55 -20.09 5.18
C ALA A 62 -2.63 -21.30 4.92
N MET A 63 -2.18 -21.51 3.67
CA MET A 63 -1.19 -22.55 3.34
C MET A 63 0.18 -22.31 3.99
N LEU A 64 0.49 -21.06 4.34
CA LEU A 64 1.71 -20.68 5.05
C LEU A 64 1.55 -20.79 6.57
N GLY A 65 0.45 -21.36 7.07
CA GLY A 65 0.17 -21.52 8.50
C GLY A 65 -0.19 -20.21 9.23
N LEU A 66 -0.26 -19.09 8.51
CA LEU A 66 -0.56 -17.78 9.08
C LEU A 66 -2.07 -17.56 9.25
N PRO A 67 -2.51 -16.65 10.14
CA PRO A 67 -3.91 -16.26 10.26
C PRO A 67 -4.51 -15.84 8.92
N ARG A 68 -5.61 -16.49 8.52
CA ARG A 68 -6.23 -16.30 7.19
C ARG A 68 -6.53 -14.82 6.89
N LEU A 69 -6.95 -14.05 7.89
CA LEU A 69 -7.24 -12.61 7.75
C LEU A 69 -6.04 -11.77 7.30
N LEU A 70 -4.79 -12.20 7.54
CA LEU A 70 -3.60 -11.52 7.01
C LEU A 70 -3.57 -11.52 5.47
N GLY A 71 -4.29 -12.44 4.81
CA GLY A 71 -4.45 -12.42 3.36
C GLY A 71 -5.19 -11.19 2.84
N LEU A 72 -5.93 -10.45 3.69
CA LEU A 72 -6.55 -9.18 3.32
C LEU A 72 -5.57 -8.01 3.28
N LEU A 73 -4.36 -8.17 3.83
CA LEU A 73 -3.37 -7.11 3.87
C LEU A 73 -3.02 -6.60 2.47
N VAL A 74 -2.72 -7.52 1.54
CA VAL A 74 -2.34 -7.19 0.16
C VAL A 74 -3.44 -6.41 -0.57
N PRO A 75 -4.68 -6.89 -0.68
CA PRO A 75 -5.74 -6.14 -1.37
C PRO A 75 -6.04 -4.82 -0.66
N LEU A 76 -5.93 -4.76 0.67
CA LEU A 76 -6.14 -3.52 1.42
C LEU A 76 -5.04 -2.50 1.13
N LEU A 77 -3.76 -2.89 1.15
CA LEU A 77 -2.63 -2.02 0.79
C LEU A 77 -2.76 -1.46 -0.63
N ILE A 78 -3.22 -2.28 -1.58
CA ILE A 78 -3.53 -1.82 -2.94
C ILE A 78 -4.61 -0.74 -2.89
N LEU A 79 -5.69 -0.94 -2.14
CA LEU A 79 -6.75 0.07 -2.00
C LEU A 79 -6.28 1.34 -1.28
N LEU A 80 -5.29 1.28 -0.39
CA LEU A 80 -4.76 2.48 0.28
C LEU A 80 -4.08 3.45 -0.68
N ASP A 81 -3.52 2.96 -1.80
CA ASP A 81 -3.00 3.84 -2.87
C ASP A 81 -4.06 4.20 -3.92
N PHE A 82 -5.32 3.79 -3.78
CA PHE A 82 -6.40 4.21 -4.69
C PHE A 82 -6.49 5.74 -4.88
N PRO A 83 -6.37 6.58 -3.83
CA PRO A 83 -6.37 8.04 -3.97
C PRO A 83 -5.23 8.57 -4.86
N PHE A 84 -4.09 7.87 -4.94
CA PHE A 84 -2.97 8.23 -5.81
C PHE A 84 -3.33 8.11 -7.29
N PHE A 85 -4.28 7.22 -7.64
CA PHE A 85 -4.62 6.87 -9.02
C PHE A 85 -5.89 7.52 -9.58
N VAL A 86 -6.82 7.97 -8.72
CA VAL A 86 -8.18 8.40 -9.13
C VAL A 86 -8.34 9.90 -9.29
N ALA A 87 -7.40 10.72 -8.81
CA ALA A 87 -7.47 12.17 -8.99
C ALA A 87 -6.52 12.68 -10.07
N GLY A 88 -7.07 12.87 -11.27
CA GLY A 88 -6.40 13.58 -12.36
C GLY A 88 -6.14 15.05 -12.03
N ASP A 89 -7.10 15.75 -11.38
CA ASP A 89 -7.08 17.22 -11.29
C ASP A 89 -7.58 17.80 -9.94
N ALA A 90 -7.71 17.01 -8.87
CA ALA A 90 -8.25 17.52 -7.60
C ALA A 90 -7.16 18.28 -6.81
N PRO A 91 -7.42 19.54 -6.36
CA PRO A 91 -6.51 20.28 -5.51
C PRO A 91 -6.50 19.68 -4.10
N THR A 92 -5.67 18.65 -3.88
CA THR A 92 -5.38 17.98 -2.60
C THR A 92 -6.58 17.32 -1.88
N PRO A 93 -6.38 16.26 -1.07
CA PRO A 93 -5.20 15.41 -0.90
C PRO A 93 -5.14 14.23 -1.90
N PHE A 94 -5.99 14.24 -2.93
CA PHE A 94 -6.04 13.15 -3.90
C PHE A 94 -4.92 13.30 -4.94
N GLY A 95 -4.25 12.20 -5.29
CA GLY A 95 -3.11 12.16 -6.20
C GLY A 95 -1.72 12.04 -5.53
N SER A 96 -1.64 12.04 -4.20
CA SER A 96 -0.41 11.76 -3.44
C SER A 96 -0.57 10.49 -2.60
N SER A 97 0.50 9.70 -2.49
CA SER A 97 0.52 8.58 -1.55
C SER A 97 0.73 9.15 -0.15
N ILE A 98 -0.30 9.04 0.68
CA ILE A 98 -0.35 9.60 2.05
C ILE A 98 0.81 9.05 2.92
N GLY A 99 1.33 7.89 2.58
CA GLY A 99 2.39 7.20 3.32
C GLY A 99 3.82 7.62 2.99
N TRP A 100 4.05 8.58 2.09
CA TRP A 100 5.40 8.96 1.65
C TRP A 100 5.64 10.48 1.76
N PRO A 101 6.83 10.95 2.23
CA PRO A 101 7.06 12.37 2.50
C PRO A 101 6.86 13.30 1.29
N SER A 102 7.21 12.85 0.09
CA SER A 102 6.98 13.61 -1.14
C SER A 102 5.65 13.28 -1.84
N GLY A 103 4.89 12.29 -1.34
CA GLY A 103 3.64 11.85 -1.96
C GLY A 103 3.77 11.21 -3.35
N THR A 104 4.97 11.13 -3.92
CA THR A 104 5.23 10.70 -5.30
C THR A 104 5.37 9.19 -5.48
N VAL A 105 5.47 8.44 -4.38
CA VAL A 105 5.75 7.00 -4.39
C VAL A 105 4.54 6.25 -3.83
N PRO A 106 3.89 5.36 -4.60
CA PRO A 106 2.79 4.53 -4.11
C PRO A 106 3.33 3.41 -3.22
N ILE A 107 3.65 3.76 -1.97
CA ILE A 107 4.40 2.90 -1.05
C ILE A 107 3.61 1.65 -0.63
N TYR A 108 2.29 1.76 -0.50
CA TYR A 108 1.44 0.64 -0.11
C TYR A 108 1.34 -0.39 -1.23
N LEU A 109 1.24 0.06 -2.48
CA LEU A 109 1.21 -0.76 -3.67
C LEU A 109 2.55 -1.49 -3.88
N ILE A 110 3.69 -0.80 -3.74
CA ILE A 110 5.01 -1.41 -3.81
C ILE A 110 5.13 -2.51 -2.74
N THR A 111 4.67 -2.21 -1.53
CA THR A 111 4.65 -3.17 -0.42
C THR A 111 3.75 -4.36 -0.73
N ALA A 112 2.56 -4.13 -1.27
CA ALA A 112 1.63 -5.19 -1.67
C ALA A 112 2.25 -6.12 -2.72
N PHE A 113 2.94 -5.58 -3.73
CA PHE A 113 3.66 -6.39 -4.71
C PHE A 113 4.79 -7.19 -4.09
N GLY A 114 5.58 -6.59 -3.20
CA GLY A 114 6.63 -7.31 -2.48
C GLY A 114 6.06 -8.47 -1.63
N LEU A 115 4.91 -8.26 -0.99
CA LEU A 115 4.20 -9.31 -0.25
C LEU A 115 3.68 -10.42 -1.19
N ILE A 116 3.12 -10.08 -2.36
CA ILE A 116 2.71 -11.07 -3.37
C ILE A 116 3.89 -11.93 -3.79
N VAL A 117 5.04 -11.31 -4.10
CA VAL A 117 6.25 -12.03 -4.49
C VAL A 117 6.73 -12.92 -3.35
N ALA A 118 6.79 -12.41 -2.12
CA ALA A 118 7.19 -13.20 -0.95
C ALA A 118 6.27 -14.41 -0.73
N MET A 119 4.94 -14.23 -0.83
CA MET A 119 3.96 -15.31 -0.72
C MET A 119 4.08 -16.35 -1.85
N ALA A 120 4.36 -15.90 -3.08
CA ALA A 120 4.56 -16.81 -4.21
C ALA A 120 5.81 -17.68 -4.03
N LEU A 121 6.89 -17.10 -3.48
CA LEU A 121 8.18 -17.77 -3.28
C LEU A 121 8.27 -18.63 -2.00
N ALA A 122 7.36 -18.41 -1.05
CA ALA A 122 7.25 -19.16 0.19
C ALA A 122 6.65 -20.55 -0.04
N HIS A 123 7.13 -21.56 0.69
CA HIS A 123 6.65 -22.95 0.57
C HIS A 123 5.53 -23.21 1.57
N PRO A 124 4.54 -24.06 1.23
CA PRO A 124 3.45 -24.41 2.14
C PRO A 124 4.01 -25.08 3.41
N ILE A 125 3.49 -24.68 4.57
CA ILE A 125 3.94 -25.21 5.86
C ILE A 125 2.98 -26.32 6.30
N LEU A 126 3.48 -27.55 6.29
CA LEU A 126 2.71 -28.75 6.67
C LEU A 126 2.84 -29.12 8.16
N LEU A 127 3.77 -28.48 8.87
CA LEU A 127 4.06 -28.73 10.28
C LEU A 127 3.46 -27.64 11.18
N PRO A 128 3.13 -27.95 12.44
CA PRO A 128 2.64 -26.94 13.38
C PRO A 128 3.70 -25.84 13.59
N LEU A 129 3.26 -24.58 13.49
CA LEU A 129 4.14 -23.42 13.67
C LEU A 129 4.75 -23.38 15.07
N ARG A 130 6.05 -23.09 15.12
CA ARG A 130 6.80 -22.82 16.36
C ARG A 130 6.29 -21.53 17.03
N PRO A 131 6.45 -21.36 18.36
CA PRO A 131 6.00 -20.17 19.07
C PRO A 131 6.52 -18.86 18.47
N VAL A 132 7.80 -18.81 18.09
CA VAL A 132 8.43 -17.64 17.45
C VAL A 132 7.73 -17.25 16.14
N GLN A 133 7.29 -18.23 15.35
CA GLN A 133 6.59 -18.00 14.09
C GLN A 133 5.18 -17.44 14.31
N ARG A 134 4.49 -17.89 15.37
CA ARG A 134 3.18 -17.33 15.75
C ARG A 134 3.31 -15.87 16.16
N TRP A 135 4.35 -15.52 16.93
CA TRP A 135 4.64 -14.14 17.31
C TRP A 135 4.94 -13.24 16.11
N LEU A 136 5.66 -13.74 15.11
CA LEU A 136 5.93 -12.98 13.88
C LEU A 136 4.67 -12.75 13.04
N GLY A 137 3.76 -13.74 12.98
CA GLY A 137 2.44 -13.56 12.38
C GLY A 137 1.60 -12.51 13.13
N ALA A 138 1.64 -12.52 14.46
CA ALA A 138 0.99 -11.50 15.28
C ALA A 138 1.61 -10.11 15.10
N ALA A 139 2.94 -10.01 14.95
CA ALA A 139 3.64 -8.76 14.68
C ALA A 139 3.26 -8.18 13.31
N ALA A 140 3.21 -9.03 12.27
CA ALA A 140 2.73 -8.61 10.95
C ALA A 140 1.29 -8.10 10.99
N LEU A 141 0.42 -8.75 11.78
CA LEU A 141 -0.96 -8.29 11.99
C LEU A 141 -1.01 -6.95 12.73
N GLY A 142 -0.19 -6.78 13.77
CA GLY A 142 -0.07 -5.52 14.50
C GLY A 142 0.37 -4.38 13.59
N ILE A 143 1.41 -4.59 12.78
CA ILE A 143 1.90 -3.59 11.82
C ILE A 143 0.81 -3.27 10.78
N ALA A 144 0.12 -4.27 10.25
CA ALA A 144 -0.99 -4.08 9.33
C ALA A 144 -2.09 -3.18 9.93
N ILE A 145 -2.51 -3.45 11.17
CA ILE A 145 -3.51 -2.65 11.87
C ILE A 145 -3.03 -1.21 12.02
N VAL A 146 -1.78 -0.99 12.44
CA VAL A 146 -1.21 0.35 12.58
C VAL A 146 -1.24 1.10 11.25
N VAL A 147 -0.86 0.47 10.13
CA VAL A 147 -0.92 1.09 8.81
C VAL A 147 -2.34 1.54 8.43
N VAL A 148 -3.35 0.70 8.69
CA VAL A 148 -4.76 1.08 8.41
C VAL A 148 -5.21 2.23 9.31
N LEU A 149 -4.84 2.21 10.59
CA LEU A 149 -5.18 3.26 11.54
C LEU A 149 -4.49 4.59 11.20
N GLU A 150 -3.21 4.56 10.80
CA GLU A 150 -2.48 5.74 10.34
C GLU A 150 -3.17 6.38 9.12
N PHE A 151 -3.53 5.56 8.14
CA PHE A 151 -4.25 6.04 6.96
C PHE A 151 -5.62 6.62 7.33
N GLY A 152 -6.41 5.90 8.12
CA GLY A 152 -7.73 6.35 8.58
C GLY A 152 -7.66 7.64 9.39
N PHE A 153 -6.61 7.80 10.21
CA PHE A 153 -6.34 9.03 10.96
C PHE A 153 -6.09 10.19 10.00
N VAL A 154 -5.20 10.06 9.02
CA VAL A 154 -4.92 11.15 8.07
C VAL A 154 -6.16 11.53 7.27
N VAL A 155 -6.92 10.56 6.74
CA VAL A 155 -8.16 10.83 6.00
C VAL A 155 -9.21 11.50 6.90
N GLY A 156 -9.35 11.03 8.14
CA GLY A 156 -10.26 11.62 9.12
C GLY A 156 -9.91 13.07 9.44
N ILE A 157 -8.62 13.35 9.67
CA ILE A 157 -8.13 14.71 9.91
C ILE A 157 -8.35 15.60 8.68
N ALA A 158 -7.97 15.15 7.48
CA ALA A 158 -8.16 15.92 6.25
C ALA A 158 -9.64 16.25 5.99
N SER A 159 -10.53 15.28 6.22
CA SER A 159 -11.98 15.47 6.03
C SER A 159 -12.56 16.43 7.06
N TRP A 160 -12.11 16.33 8.32
CA TRP A 160 -12.50 17.24 9.38
C TRP A 160 -12.00 18.67 9.13
N MET A 161 -10.74 18.81 8.69
CA MET A 161 -10.16 20.10 8.30
C MET A 161 -10.93 20.74 7.15
N ALA A 162 -11.25 19.97 6.11
CA ALA A 162 -12.06 20.46 4.99
C ALA A 162 -13.44 20.95 5.46
N SER A 163 -14.06 20.22 6.39
CA SER A 163 -15.34 20.63 6.99
C SER A 163 -15.21 21.91 7.83
N ILE A 164 -14.10 22.13 8.53
CA ILE A 164 -13.89 23.35 9.33
C ILE A 164 -13.65 24.55 8.41
N VAL A 165 -12.75 24.41 7.43
CA VAL A 165 -12.40 25.47 6.48
C VAL A 165 -13.63 25.91 5.68
N ALA A 166 -14.49 24.97 5.26
CA ALA A 166 -15.71 25.31 4.53
C ALA A 166 -16.72 26.13 5.36
N ASN A 167 -16.58 26.19 6.69
CA ASN A 167 -17.48 26.89 7.60
C ASN A 167 -16.83 28.10 8.30
N LEU A 168 -15.55 28.39 8.01
CA LEU A 168 -14.86 29.56 8.54
C LEU A 168 -15.10 30.78 7.63
N PRO A 169 -15.36 31.97 8.18
CA PRO A 169 -15.22 33.23 7.46
C PRO A 169 -13.78 33.40 6.94
N ASP A 170 -13.62 34.00 5.75
CA ASP A 170 -12.32 34.15 5.05
C ASP A 170 -11.24 34.91 5.86
N ASP A 171 -11.67 35.64 6.90
CA ASP A 171 -10.87 36.49 7.77
C ASP A 171 -10.57 35.88 9.16
N GLU A 172 -11.08 34.69 9.47
CA GLU A 172 -10.82 34.00 10.73
C GLU A 172 -9.64 33.01 10.65
N ALA A 173 -8.75 33.07 11.63
CA ALA A 173 -7.66 32.12 11.74
C ALA A 173 -8.19 30.71 12.09
N PRO A 174 -7.57 29.63 11.57
CA PRO A 174 -7.98 28.27 11.88
C PRO A 174 -7.91 28.00 13.39
N PRO A 175 -8.82 27.17 13.95
CA PRO A 175 -8.94 26.94 15.39
C PRO A 175 -7.62 26.55 16.07
N ALA A 176 -7.37 26.95 17.31
CA ALA A 176 -6.12 26.62 18.02
C ALA A 176 -5.84 25.10 18.14
N ALA A 177 -6.88 24.26 18.07
CA ALA A 177 -6.77 22.80 18.03
C ALA A 177 -6.07 22.26 16.75
N PHE A 178 -5.91 23.09 15.72
CA PHE A 178 -5.35 22.73 14.42
C PHE A 178 -3.83 22.49 14.48
N VAL A 179 -3.11 23.27 15.30
CA VAL A 179 -1.64 23.22 15.37
C VAL A 179 -1.13 21.89 15.96
N PRO A 180 -1.62 21.41 17.13
CA PRO A 180 -1.18 20.12 17.67
C PRO A 180 -1.54 18.94 16.75
N LEU A 181 -2.65 19.04 16.02
CA LEU A 181 -3.15 17.99 15.14
C LEU A 181 -2.33 17.88 13.84
N LEU A 182 -1.98 19.03 13.26
CA LEU A 182 -1.08 19.10 12.10
C LEU A 182 0.30 18.55 12.46
N ILE A 183 0.82 18.95 13.64
CA ILE A 183 2.05 18.40 14.19
C ILE A 183 1.92 16.89 14.38
N ALA A 184 0.78 16.40 14.89
CA ALA A 184 0.52 14.96 15.08
C ALA A 184 0.48 14.16 13.77
N SER A 185 -0.05 14.76 12.70
CA SER A 185 -0.12 14.12 11.38
C SER A 185 1.24 14.05 10.67
N GLY A 186 2.18 14.92 11.03
CA GLY A 186 3.48 15.06 10.37
C GLY A 186 4.39 13.84 10.50
N TRP A 187 4.08 12.87 11.37
CA TRP A 187 4.90 11.68 11.61
C TRP A 187 4.52 10.52 10.69
N VAL A 188 3.27 10.50 10.20
CA VAL A 188 2.73 9.42 9.37
C VAL A 188 3.56 9.18 8.10
N PRO A 189 4.00 10.22 7.36
CA PRO A 189 4.86 10.02 6.20
C PRO A 189 6.25 9.46 6.54
N TRP A 190 6.66 9.47 7.82
CA TRP A 190 7.94 8.90 8.29
C TRP A 190 7.79 7.51 8.88
N SER A 191 6.70 7.23 9.59
CA SER A 191 6.43 5.91 10.19
C SER A 191 5.96 4.90 9.14
N THR A 192 5.08 5.29 8.22
CA THR A 192 4.52 4.39 7.21
C THR A 192 5.60 3.69 6.36
N PRO A 193 6.64 4.36 5.83
CA PRO A 193 7.70 3.68 5.06
C PRO A 193 8.44 2.63 5.90
N LEU A 194 8.70 2.91 7.18
CA LEU A 194 9.36 1.98 8.09
C LEU A 194 8.49 0.75 8.36
N LEU A 195 7.19 0.94 8.57
CA LEU A 195 6.22 -0.15 8.73
C LEU A 195 6.11 -1.02 7.48
N CYS A 196 6.11 -0.39 6.30
CA CYS A 196 6.12 -1.08 5.01
C CYS A 196 7.39 -1.93 4.81
N VAL A 197 8.56 -1.37 5.13
CA VAL A 197 9.84 -2.11 5.10
C VAL A 197 9.83 -3.26 6.12
N ALA A 198 9.28 -3.05 7.31
CA ALA A 198 9.16 -4.10 8.32
C ALA A 198 8.26 -5.26 7.84
N LEU A 199 7.13 -4.97 7.19
CA LEU A 199 6.27 -5.98 6.57
C LEU A 199 7.01 -6.79 5.50
N LEU A 200 7.76 -6.12 4.62
CA LEU A 200 8.57 -6.80 3.60
C LEU A 200 9.68 -7.66 4.22
N GLY A 201 10.35 -7.16 5.26
CA GLY A 201 11.36 -7.90 6.00
C GLY A 201 10.78 -9.16 6.65
N LEU A 202 9.63 -9.05 7.31
CA LEU A 202 8.91 -10.17 7.91
C LEU A 202 8.48 -11.20 6.86
N ALA A 203 7.93 -10.76 5.73
CA ALA A 203 7.50 -11.65 4.65
C ALA A 203 8.68 -12.36 3.99
N THR A 204 9.80 -11.66 3.78
CA THR A 204 11.03 -12.24 3.23
C THR A 204 11.61 -13.29 4.19
N TRP A 205 11.67 -12.96 5.48
CA TRP A 205 12.09 -13.91 6.51
C TRP A 205 11.19 -15.14 6.54
N TRP A 206 9.87 -14.96 6.42
CA TRP A 206 8.91 -16.07 6.37
C TRP A 206 9.15 -16.97 5.15
N GLY A 207 9.43 -16.38 4.00
CA GLY A 207 9.82 -17.10 2.79
C GLY A 207 11.08 -17.96 3.02
N VAL A 208 12.11 -17.41 3.65
CA VAL A 208 13.33 -18.16 4.00
C VAL A 208 13.04 -19.27 5.02
N ALA A 209 12.26 -18.97 6.06
CA ALA A 209 11.92 -19.92 7.12
C ALA A 209 11.11 -21.11 6.57
N SER A 210 10.16 -20.87 5.68
CA SER A 210 9.36 -21.92 5.03
C SER A 210 10.23 -22.95 4.30
N ARG A 211 11.24 -22.49 3.55
CA ARG A 211 12.18 -23.36 2.82
C ARG A 211 13.08 -24.19 3.73
N ARG A 212 13.42 -23.66 4.92
CA ARG A 212 14.23 -24.40 5.90
C ARG A 212 13.46 -25.55 6.54
N MET A 213 12.13 -25.50 6.55
CA MET A 213 11.28 -26.56 7.13
C MET A 213 11.08 -27.75 6.19
N GLU A 214 11.33 -27.60 4.88
CA GLU A 214 11.31 -28.70 3.93
C GLU A 214 12.58 -29.54 3.92
N ARG A 215 13.71 -29.00 4.39
CA ARG A 215 14.96 -29.76 4.44
C ARG A 215 14.91 -30.72 5.62
N PRO A 216 14.97 -32.06 5.40
CA PRO A 216 15.17 -32.98 6.51
C PRO A 216 16.46 -32.60 7.24
N ALA A 217 16.41 -32.60 8.57
CA ALA A 217 17.59 -32.42 9.39
C ALA A 217 18.56 -33.56 9.06
N VAL A 218 19.66 -33.23 8.39
CA VAL A 218 20.81 -34.12 8.21
C VAL A 218 21.68 -34.01 9.44
#